data_AF-A0A645HDE9-F1
#
_entry.id   AF-A0A645HDE9-F1
#
_cell.length_a   1.000
_cell.length_b   1.000
_cell.length_c   1.000
_cell.angle_alpha   90.00
_cell.angle_beta   90.00
_cell.angle_gamma   90.00
#
_symmetry.space_group_name_H-M   'P 1'
#
loop_
_entity.id
_entity.type
_entity.pdbx_description
1 polymer ?
#
loop_
_entity_poly.entity_id
_entity_poly.type
_entity_poly.pdbx_seq_one_letter_code
_entity_poly.pdbx_strand_id
1 'polypeptide(L)' 'MTSHRPYRPALEIDVATQELIINKGVLYHPDVVDALVTLITKKGYQIPK' A
#
# COMPACT_ATOMS: atom_id res chain seq x y z
N MET A 1 -5.20 -3.71 -1.48
CA MET A 1 -6.53 -3.06 -1.57
C MET A 1 -6.80 -2.43 -2.94
N THR A 2 -5.80 -2.47 -3.81
CA THR A 2 -5.72 -1.87 -5.15
C THR A 2 -6.33 -2.72 -6.27
N SER A 3 -6.79 -3.94 -5.96
CA SER A 3 -7.48 -4.80 -6.93
C SER A 3 -8.98 -4.51 -6.91
N HIS A 4 -9.60 -4.44 -8.09
CA HIS A 4 -11.04 -4.25 -8.21
C HIS A 4 -11.79 -5.43 -7.56
N ARG A 5 -12.81 -5.10 -6.76
CA ARG A 5 -13.75 -6.07 -6.20
C ARG A 5 -15.16 -5.61 -6.54
N PRO A 6 -16.08 -6.52 -6.94
CA PRO A 6 -17.49 -6.17 -7.05
C PRO A 6 -17.90 -5.56 -5.69
N TYR A 7 -18.49 -4.37 -5.68
CA TYR A 7 -18.93 -3.63 -4.47
C TYR A 7 -17.89 -2.89 -3.63
N ARG A 8 -16.58 -3.04 -3.88
CA ARG A 8 -15.55 -2.19 -3.25
C ARG A 8 -14.57 -1.73 -4.33
N PRO A 9 -14.71 -0.48 -4.83
CA PRO A 9 -13.76 0.04 -5.79
C PRO A 9 -12.34 -0.04 -5.20
N ALA A 10 -11.38 -0.28 -6.08
CA ALA A 10 -9.98 -0.28 -5.68
C ALA A 10 -9.65 1.09 -5.09
N LEU A 11 -8.98 1.10 -3.94
CA LEU A 11 -8.38 2.33 -3.43
C LEU A 11 -7.23 2.72 -4.33
N GLU A 12 -7.06 4.02 -4.55
CA GLU A 12 -5.87 4.54 -5.20
C GLU A 12 -4.62 4.17 -4.39
N ILE A 13 -3.49 4.04 -5.08
CA ILE A 13 -2.22 3.59 -4.48
C ILE A 13 -1.82 4.50 -3.32
N ASP A 14 -2.06 5.81 -3.43
CA ASP A 14 -1.74 6.78 -2.39
C ASP A 14 -2.59 6.58 -1.13
N VAL A 15 -3.89 6.33 -1.29
CA VAL A 15 -4.78 6.07 -0.15
C VAL A 15 -4.42 4.75 0.52
N ALA A 16 -4.13 3.71 -0.26
CA ALA A 16 -3.74 2.40 0.26
C ALA A 16 -2.39 2.45 1.00
N THR A 17 -1.42 3.23 0.51
CA THR A 17 -0.12 3.41 1.17
C THR A 17 -0.23 4.22 2.45
N GLN A 18 -1.08 5.25 2.49
CA GLN A 18 -1.37 6.00 3.72
C GLN A 18 -1.98 5.10 4.80
N GLU A 19 -2.93 4.23 4.46
CA GLU A 19 -3.53 3.30 5.43
C GLU A 19 -2.49 2.35 6.04
N LEU A 20 -1.55 1.86 5.23
CA LEU A 20 -0.46 1.00 5.70
C LEU A 20 0.50 1.74 6.65
N ILE A 21 0.79 3.01 6.37
CA ILE A 21 1.65 3.85 7.21
C ILE A 21 0.95 4.16 8.55
N ILE A 22 -0.32 4.53 8.52
CA ILE A 22 -1.10 4.87 9.73
C ILE A 22 -1.20 3.66 10.67
N ASN A 23 -1.39 2.47 10.12
CA ASN A 23 -1.53 1.23 10.90
C ASN A 23 -0.21 0.46 11.09
N LYS A 24 0.92 1.09 10.78
CA LYS A 24 2.27 0.51 10.90
C LYS A 24 2.58 0.19 12.36
N GLY A 25 3.04 -1.04 12.63
CA GLY A 25 3.36 -1.50 13.98
C GLY A 25 2.15 -1.95 14.81
N VAL A 26 0.92 -1.80 14.28
CA VAL A 26 -0.31 -2.28 14.92
C VAL A 26 -0.90 -3.45 14.13
N LEU A 27 -1.27 -3.20 12.88
CA LEU A 27 -1.85 -4.23 11.99
C LEU A 27 -0.80 -4.82 11.03
N TYR A 28 0.25 -4.06 10.75
CA TYR A 28 1.28 -4.43 9.78
C TYR A 28 2.67 -4.35 10.41
N HIS A 29 3.57 -5.26 10.01
CA HIS A 29 4.95 -5.24 10.49
C HIS A 29 5.67 -3.98 9.97
N PRO A 30 6.34 -3.21 10.85
CA PRO A 30 6.93 -1.93 10.48
C PRO A 30 7.94 -2.05 9.32
N ASP A 31 8.83 -3.03 9.38
CA ASP A 31 9.84 -3.25 8.34
C ASP A 31 9.25 -3.55 6.96
N VAL A 32 8.10 -4.23 6.91
CA VAL A 32 7.43 -4.58 5.65
C VAL A 32 6.78 -3.34 5.03
N VAL A 33 6.15 -2.49 5.85
CA VAL A 33 5.57 -1.23 5.39
C VAL A 33 6.67 -0.30 4.87
N ASP A 34 7.79 -0.19 5.58
CA ASP A 34 8.91 0.67 5.17
C ASP A 34 9.59 0.14 3.88
N ALA A 35 9.69 -1.18 3.71
CA ALA A 35 10.16 -1.79 2.47
C ALA A 35 9.23 -1.49 1.28
N LEU A 36 7.91 -1.60 1.47
CA LEU A 36 6.92 -1.28 0.44
C LEU A 36 6.98 0.20 0.02
N VAL A 37 7.00 1.11 1.00
CA VAL A 37 7.08 2.55 0.74
C VAL A 37 8.35 2.88 -0.04
N THR A 38 9.48 2.26 0.34
CA THR A 38 10.76 2.41 -0.38
C THR A 38 10.69 1.90 -1.83
N LEU A 39 10.02 0.77 -2.06
CA LEU A 39 9.83 0.20 -3.40
C LEU A 39 9.00 1.12 -4.30
N ILE A 40 7.92 1.67 -3.79
CA ILE A 40 7.02 2.54 -4.57
C ILE A 40 7.68 3.90 -4.82
N THR A 41 8.26 4.53 -3.80
CA THR A 41 8.79 5.90 -3.89
C THR A 41 10.19 5.98 -4.51
N LYS A 42 11.11 5.09 -4.12
CA LYS A 42 12.51 5.15 -4.58
C LYS A 42 12.77 4.30 -5.81
N LYS A 43 12.10 3.15 -5.93
CA LYS A 43 12.29 2.24 -7.06
C LYS A 43 11.24 2.41 -8.17
N GLY A 44 10.25 3.28 -7.97
CA GLY A 44 9.19 3.53 -8.95
C GLY A 44 8.38 2.28 -9.28
N TYR A 45 8.27 1.33 -8.34
CA TYR A 45 7.56 0.08 -8.57
C TYR A 45 6.08 0.35 -8.81
N GLN A 46 5.58 -0.06 -9.98
CA GLN A 46 4.17 0.02 -10.32
C GLN A 46 3.48 -1.28 -9.95
N ILE A 47 2.38 -1.18 -9.20
CA ILE A 47 1.57 -2.33 -8.86
C ILE A 47 0.91 -2.84 -10.15
N PRO A 48 1.10 -4.12 -10.53
CA PRO A 48 0.44 -4.69 -11.70
C PRO A 48 -1.08 -4.65 -11.52
N LYS A 49 -1.79 -4.27 -12.59
CA LYS A 49 -3.25 -4.16 -12.62
C LYS A 49 -3.93 -5.52 -12.59
#